data_AF-A0A1V2H3W8-F1
#
_entry.id   AF-A0A1V2H3W8-F1
#
_cell.length_a   1.000
_cell.length_b   1.000
_cell.length_c   1.000
_cell.angle_alpha   90.00
_cell.angle_beta   90.00
_cell.angle_gamma   90.00
#
_symmetry.space_group_name_H-M   'P 1'
#
loop_
_entity.id
_entity.type
_entity.pdbx_description
1 polymer ?
#
loop_
_entity_poly.entity_id
_entity_poly.type
_entity_poly.pdbx_seq_one_letter_code
_entity_poly.pdbx_strand_id
1 'polypeptide(L)'
;MAAKLLHAWLQNRHQTLFPLSLNLRNLPPAQRHLLIHSLVASARMTGIAATALPPLLPAIGGQNEAETLQAALGHPCPLADLLEALREQELGAYAYTLALLVGSAGRGGLVEAWLNYLAFFFALPAEVLADLRRRGGWRRITPSR
;
A
#
# COMPACT_ATOMS: atom_id res chain seq x y z
N MET A 1 5.74 -11.84 34.58
CA MET A 1 6.86 -11.30 33.78
C MET A 1 6.79 -11.67 32.29
N ALA A 2 6.11 -12.77 31.90
CA ALA A 2 5.90 -13.14 30.50
C ALA A 2 5.14 -12.10 29.65
N ALA A 3 4.16 -11.38 30.23
CA ALA A 3 3.40 -10.35 29.51
C ALA A 3 4.26 -9.16 29.03
N LYS A 4 5.25 -8.73 29.83
CA LYS A 4 6.20 -7.66 29.44
C LYS A 4 7.14 -8.11 28.32
N LEU A 5 7.53 -9.39 28.30
CA LEU A 5 8.35 -9.97 27.24
C LEU A 5 7.57 -10.12 25.94
N LEU A 6 6.29 -10.55 25.99
CA LEU A 6 5.41 -10.61 24.83
C LEU A 6 5.15 -9.21 24.24
N HIS A 7 4.92 -8.21 25.11
CA HIS A 7 4.74 -6.82 24.70
C HIS A 7 6.00 -6.24 24.07
N ALA A 8 7.18 -6.47 24.68
CA ALA A 8 8.46 -6.02 24.13
C ALA A 8 8.82 -6.73 22.81
N TRP A 9 8.43 -8.00 22.64
CA TRP A 9 8.64 -8.75 21.39
C TRP A 9 7.71 -8.28 20.27
N LEU A 10 6.44 -8.01 20.57
CA LEU A 10 5.50 -7.37 19.64
C LEU A 10 5.97 -5.96 19.27
N GLN A 11 6.40 -5.16 20.25
CA GLN A 11 6.94 -3.82 20.00
C GLN A 11 8.22 -3.86 19.16
N ASN A 12 9.16 -4.77 19.42
CA ASN A 12 10.36 -4.94 18.59
C ASN A 12 10.00 -5.39 17.17
N ARG A 13 9.11 -6.38 17.02
CA ARG A 13 8.63 -6.83 15.71
C ARG A 13 7.94 -5.69 14.95
N HIS A 14 7.17 -4.84 15.62
CA HIS A 14 6.53 -3.67 15.04
C HIS A 14 7.52 -2.53 14.72
N GLN A 15 8.62 -2.40 15.48
CA GLN A 15 9.65 -1.38 15.21
C GLN A 15 10.61 -1.80 14.09
N THR A 16 10.81 -3.10 13.84
CA THR A 16 11.68 -3.60 12.76
C THR A 16 10.96 -3.90 11.44
N LEU A 17 9.65 -4.16 11.44
CA LEU A 17 8.94 -4.60 10.22
C LEU A 17 8.33 -3.49 9.35
N PHE A 18 8.37 -2.23 9.75
CA PHE A 18 7.79 -1.15 8.94
C PHE A 18 8.85 -0.13 8.54
N PRO A 19 9.58 -0.34 7.42
CA PRO A 19 10.33 0.71 6.76
C PRO A 19 9.36 1.81 6.32
N LEU A 20 9.31 2.88 7.11
CA LEU A 20 8.39 4.02 7.11
C LEU A 20 8.49 4.95 5.88
N SER A 21 9.03 4.46 4.77
CA SER A 21 9.05 5.12 3.47
C SER A 21 8.77 4.08 2.40
N LEU A 22 7.54 4.07 1.86
CA LEU A 22 7.21 3.23 0.73
C LEU A 22 8.14 3.57 -0.44
N ASN A 23 9.08 2.66 -0.72
CA ASN A 23 10.10 2.76 -1.75
C ASN A 23 10.32 1.37 -2.36
N LEU A 24 9.78 1.17 -3.56
CA LEU A 24 9.85 -0.09 -4.29
C LEU A 24 11.30 -0.53 -4.54
N ARG A 25 12.28 0.38 -4.60
CA ARG A 25 13.70 0.04 -4.83
C ARG A 25 14.28 -0.88 -3.75
N ASN A 26 13.73 -0.82 -2.55
CA ASN A 26 14.21 -1.59 -1.40
C ASN A 26 13.55 -2.98 -1.31
N LEU A 27 12.65 -3.31 -2.23
CA LEU A 27 11.89 -4.56 -2.21
C LEU A 27 12.39 -5.53 -3.29
N PRO A 28 12.35 -6.85 -3.02
CA PRO A 28 12.60 -7.88 -4.02
C PRO A 28 11.67 -7.74 -5.24
N PRO A 29 12.11 -8.13 -6.45
CA PRO A 29 11.31 -7.99 -7.67
C PRO A 29 9.89 -8.58 -7.58
N ALA A 30 9.74 -9.75 -6.95
CA ALA A 30 8.43 -10.39 -6.76
C ALA A 30 7.47 -9.53 -5.91
N GLN A 31 7.97 -8.90 -4.86
CA GLN A 31 7.16 -8.02 -4.00
C GLN A 31 6.80 -6.72 -4.70
N ARG A 32 7.73 -6.15 -5.49
CA ARG A 32 7.43 -4.97 -6.34
C ARG A 32 6.29 -5.27 -7.31
N HIS A 33 6.35 -6.42 -7.98
CA HIS A 33 5.31 -6.87 -8.90
C HIS A 33 3.94 -6.92 -8.23
N LEU A 34 3.81 -7.56 -7.06
CA LEU A 34 2.57 -7.60 -6.29
C LEU A 34 2.06 -6.21 -5.91
N LEU A 35 2.95 -5.29 -5.52
CA LEU A 35 2.58 -3.93 -5.18
C LEU A 35 2.11 -3.11 -6.38
N ILE A 36 2.66 -3.33 -7.57
CA ILE A 36 2.15 -2.72 -8.81
C ILE A 36 0.74 -3.23 -9.12
N HIS A 37 0.50 -4.53 -8.99
CA HIS A 37 -0.85 -5.09 -9.12
C HIS A 37 -1.81 -4.54 -8.04
N SER A 38 -1.34 -4.33 -6.82
CA SER A 38 -2.12 -3.68 -5.73
C SER A 38 -2.47 -2.23 -6.04
N LEU A 39 -1.59 -1.48 -6.73
CA LEU A 39 -1.85 -0.12 -7.18
C LEU A 39 -3.01 -0.10 -8.19
N VAL A 40 -2.97 -1.00 -9.19
CA VAL A 40 -4.02 -1.16 -10.19
C VAL A 40 -5.34 -1.61 -9.55
N ALA A 41 -5.29 -2.60 -8.66
CA ALA A 41 -6.48 -3.08 -7.94
C ALA A 41 -7.12 -1.94 -7.14
N SER A 42 -6.33 -1.15 -6.41
CA SER A 42 -6.83 0.00 -5.65
C SER A 42 -7.52 1.01 -6.55
N ALA A 43 -6.91 1.36 -7.69
CA ALA A 43 -7.52 2.28 -8.65
C ALA A 43 -8.89 1.80 -9.16
N ARG A 44 -9.00 0.50 -9.49
CA ARG A 44 -10.24 -0.11 -9.95
C ARG A 44 -11.31 -0.13 -8.86
N MET A 45 -10.94 -0.49 -7.63
CA MET A 45 -11.88 -0.56 -6.49
C MET A 45 -12.39 0.82 -6.08
N THR A 46 -11.59 1.87 -6.29
CA THR A 46 -11.97 3.24 -5.93
C THR A 46 -12.48 4.08 -7.10
N GLY A 47 -12.54 3.52 -8.31
CA GLY A 47 -12.96 4.22 -9.52
C GLY A 47 -11.99 5.32 -10.00
N ILE A 48 -10.72 5.28 -9.56
CA ILE A 48 -9.69 6.21 -10.02
C ILE A 48 -9.23 5.80 -11.41
N ALA A 49 -9.15 6.77 -12.32
CA ALA A 49 -8.75 6.52 -13.70
C ALA A 49 -7.33 5.93 -13.78
N ALA A 50 -7.14 4.92 -14.64
CA ALA A 50 -5.84 4.27 -14.86
C ALA A 50 -4.74 5.27 -15.27
N THR A 51 -5.10 6.35 -15.98
CA THR A 51 -4.19 7.42 -16.40
C THR A 51 -3.59 8.20 -15.23
N ALA A 52 -4.17 8.12 -14.03
CA ALA A 52 -3.65 8.76 -12.83
C ALA A 52 -2.53 7.95 -12.14
N LEU A 53 -2.29 6.69 -12.53
CA LEU A 53 -1.33 5.81 -11.86
C LEU A 53 0.14 6.01 -12.27
N PRO A 54 0.49 6.20 -13.56
CA PRO A 54 1.89 6.36 -13.97
C PRO A 54 2.62 7.51 -13.25
N PRO A 55 2.01 8.70 -13.02
CA PRO A 55 2.65 9.78 -12.26
C PRO A 55 2.96 9.44 -10.79
N LEU A 56 2.35 8.39 -10.23
CA LEU A 56 2.61 7.95 -8.85
C LEU A 56 3.88 7.10 -8.73
N LEU A 57 4.35 6.47 -9.81
CA LEU A 57 5.51 5.57 -9.79
C LEU A 57 6.78 6.25 -9.24
N PRO A 58 7.17 7.47 -9.66
CA PRO A 58 8.35 8.12 -9.10
C PRO A 58 8.24 8.36 -7.58
N ALA A 59 7.05 8.72 -7.09
CA ALA A 59 6.79 9.00 -5.68
C ALA A 59 6.90 7.76 -4.77
N ILE A 60 6.91 6.57 -5.37
CA ILE A 60 7.06 5.29 -4.68
C ILE A 60 8.36 4.57 -5.02
N GLY A 61 9.31 5.20 -5.71
CA GLY A 61 10.57 4.54 -6.10
C GLY A 61 10.44 3.61 -7.32
N GLY A 62 9.30 3.59 -8.00
CA GLY A 62 8.96 2.66 -9.08
C GLY A 62 9.33 3.14 -10.48
N GLN A 63 10.38 3.94 -10.66
CA GLN A 63 10.70 4.56 -11.97
C GLN A 63 10.88 3.53 -13.10
N ASN A 64 11.30 2.30 -12.75
CA ASN A 64 11.55 1.22 -13.70
C ASN A 64 10.37 0.25 -13.84
N GLU A 65 9.23 0.52 -13.18
CA GLU A 65 8.08 -0.40 -13.15
C GLU A 65 6.97 -0.01 -14.14
N ALA A 66 7.28 0.86 -15.10
CA ALA A 66 6.30 1.35 -16.08
C ALA A 66 5.74 0.21 -16.95
N GLU A 67 6.59 -0.72 -17.39
CA GLU A 67 6.18 -1.89 -18.17
C GLU A 67 5.30 -2.83 -17.33
N THR A 68 5.71 -3.11 -16.09
CA THR A 68 4.92 -3.89 -15.12
C THR A 68 3.53 -3.28 -14.91
N LEU A 69 3.46 -1.95 -14.77
CA LEU A 69 2.20 -1.24 -14.61
C LEU A 69 1.32 -1.36 -15.84
N GLN A 70 1.87 -1.19 -17.05
CA GLN A 70 1.11 -1.34 -18.29
C GLN A 70 0.57 -2.77 -18.45
N ALA A 71 1.40 -3.78 -18.15
CA ALA A 71 0.98 -5.17 -18.17
C ALA A 71 -0.16 -5.44 -17.17
N ALA A 72 -0.05 -4.92 -15.95
CA ALA A 72 -1.06 -5.06 -14.91
C ALA A 72 -2.38 -4.34 -15.24
N LEU A 73 -2.33 -3.22 -15.98
CA LEU A 73 -3.51 -2.52 -16.48
C LEU A 73 -4.22 -3.32 -17.58
N GLY A 74 -3.48 -3.94 -18.49
CA GLY A 74 -4.04 -4.77 -19.57
C GLY A 74 -4.58 -6.11 -19.09
N HIS A 75 -3.90 -6.75 -18.14
CA HIS A 75 -4.24 -8.06 -17.58
C HIS A 75 -4.27 -8.00 -16.05
N PRO A 76 -5.33 -7.46 -15.45
CA PRO A 76 -5.41 -7.33 -14.01
C PRO A 76 -5.54 -8.70 -13.34
N CYS A 77 -4.78 -8.88 -12.25
CA CYS A 77 -4.84 -10.07 -11.41
C CYS A 77 -6.22 -10.18 -10.71
N PRO A 78 -6.79 -11.39 -10.56
CA PRO A 78 -7.96 -11.59 -9.70
C PRO A 78 -7.71 -11.08 -8.29
N LEU A 79 -8.68 -10.35 -7.72
CA LEU A 79 -8.48 -9.65 -6.46
C LEU A 79 -8.18 -10.59 -5.29
N ALA A 80 -8.87 -11.74 -5.22
CA ALA A 80 -8.66 -12.71 -4.16
C ALA A 80 -7.22 -13.25 -4.16
N ASP A 81 -6.72 -13.68 -5.31
CA ASP A 81 -5.36 -14.21 -5.46
C ASP A 81 -4.30 -13.17 -5.11
N LEU A 82 -4.51 -11.91 -5.54
CA LEU A 82 -3.62 -10.81 -5.21
C LEU A 82 -3.56 -10.54 -3.71
N LEU A 83 -4.71 -10.50 -3.03
CA LEU A 83 -4.79 -10.23 -1.60
C LEU A 83 -4.13 -11.33 -0.78
N GLU A 84 -4.32 -12.59 -1.17
CA GLU A 84 -3.64 -13.72 -0.55
C GLU A 84 -2.12 -13.65 -0.75
N ALA A 85 -1.65 -13.40 -1.97
CA ALA A 85 -0.22 -13.26 -2.24
C ALA A 85 0.41 -12.08 -1.46
N LEU A 86 -0.30 -10.96 -1.31
CA LEU A 86 0.14 -9.83 -0.47
C LEU A 86 0.20 -10.21 1.01
N ARG A 87 -0.75 -11.02 1.50
CA ARG A 87 -0.79 -11.49 2.89
C ARG A 87 0.37 -12.43 3.20
N GLU A 88 0.63 -13.40 2.32
CA GLU A 88 1.73 -14.37 2.43
C GLU A 88 3.11 -13.69 2.47
N GLN A 89 3.26 -12.57 1.76
CA GLN A 89 4.48 -11.78 1.71
C GLN A 89 4.55 -10.68 2.79
N GLU A 90 3.60 -10.64 3.73
CA GLU A 90 3.49 -9.62 4.78
C GLU A 90 3.42 -8.17 4.23
N LEU A 91 2.85 -7.96 3.03
CA LEU A 91 2.80 -6.67 2.32
C LEU A 91 1.53 -5.84 2.61
N GLY A 92 0.70 -6.24 3.57
CA GLY A 92 -0.60 -5.61 3.83
C GLY A 92 -0.53 -4.10 4.12
N ALA A 93 0.46 -3.65 4.90
CA ALA A 93 0.66 -2.23 5.20
C ALA A 93 1.12 -1.44 3.96
N TYR A 94 1.91 -2.05 3.07
CA TYR A 94 2.30 -1.44 1.79
C TYR A 94 1.09 -1.29 0.87
N ALA A 95 0.28 -2.33 0.74
CA ALA A 95 -0.96 -2.30 -0.05
C ALA A 95 -1.93 -1.21 0.45
N TYR A 96 -2.12 -1.11 1.77
CA TYR A 96 -2.92 -0.05 2.40
C TYR A 96 -2.37 1.35 2.09
N THR A 97 -1.04 1.52 2.17
CA THR A 97 -0.38 2.81 1.89
C THR A 97 -0.53 3.20 0.42
N LEU A 98 -0.47 2.24 -0.51
CA LEU A 98 -0.74 2.49 -1.93
C LEU A 98 -2.20 2.88 -2.17
N ALA A 99 -3.15 2.23 -1.50
CA ALA A 99 -4.56 2.61 -1.57
C ALA A 99 -4.79 4.05 -1.05
N LEU A 100 -4.10 4.45 0.03
CA LEU A 100 -4.12 5.84 0.52
C LEU A 100 -3.57 6.83 -0.52
N LEU A 101 -2.48 6.45 -1.21
CA LEU A 101 -1.86 7.27 -2.24
C LEU A 101 -2.78 7.40 -3.47
N VAL A 102 -3.39 6.31 -3.93
CA VAL A 102 -4.35 6.33 -5.05
C VAL A 102 -5.56 7.19 -4.72
N GLY A 103 -6.09 7.04 -3.50
CA GLY A 103 -7.22 7.83 -3.01
C GLY A 103 -6.87 9.26 -2.58
N SER A 104 -5.62 9.72 -2.70
CA SER A 104 -5.25 11.06 -2.19
C SER A 104 -5.84 12.19 -3.01
N ALA A 105 -6.14 11.95 -4.29
CA ALA A 105 -6.70 12.93 -5.22
C ALA A 105 -8.24 13.05 -5.16
N GLY A 106 -8.95 12.12 -4.50
CA GLY A 106 -10.41 12.10 -4.45
C GLY A 106 -10.93 11.63 -3.10
N ARG A 107 -11.81 12.41 -2.47
CA ARG A 107 -12.53 12.01 -1.25
C ARG A 107 -13.88 11.41 -1.62
N GLY A 108 -13.90 10.12 -1.95
CA GLY A 108 -15.13 9.38 -2.23
C GLY A 108 -15.36 8.27 -1.20
N GLY A 109 -16.63 7.93 -0.93
CA GLY A 109 -16.97 6.84 -0.01
C GLY A 109 -16.37 5.47 -0.40
N LEU A 110 -16.11 5.25 -1.69
CA LEU A 110 -15.44 4.04 -2.19
C LEU A 110 -13.98 3.93 -1.71
N VAL A 111 -13.25 5.03 -1.60
CA VAL A 111 -11.87 5.04 -1.08
C VAL A 111 -11.87 4.61 0.38
N GLU A 112 -12.75 5.18 1.20
CA GLU A 112 -12.84 4.81 2.62
C GLU A 112 -13.31 3.35 2.81
N ALA A 113 -14.29 2.89 2.02
CA ALA A 113 -14.73 1.50 2.04
C ALA A 113 -13.59 0.53 1.69
N TRP A 114 -12.82 0.85 0.64
CA TRP A 114 -11.67 0.06 0.23
C TRP A 114 -10.57 0.03 1.30
N LEU A 115 -10.24 1.18 1.89
CA LEU A 115 -9.28 1.25 2.98
C LEU A 115 -9.73 0.45 4.20
N ASN A 116 -11.00 0.55 4.59
CA ASN A 116 -11.54 -0.23 5.72
C ASN A 116 -11.50 -1.73 5.42
N TYR A 117 -11.82 -2.13 4.19
CA TYR A 117 -11.69 -3.52 3.76
C TYR A 117 -10.24 -4.01 3.87
N LEU A 118 -9.26 -3.28 3.34
CA LEU A 118 -7.85 -3.66 3.42
C LEU A 118 -7.34 -3.72 4.87
N ALA A 119 -7.74 -2.76 5.70
CA ALA A 119 -7.39 -2.73 7.11
C ALA A 119 -7.91 -3.98 7.83
N PHE A 120 -9.15 -4.38 7.54
CA PHE A 120 -9.75 -5.59 8.10
C PHE A 120 -9.08 -6.86 7.56
N PHE A 121 -8.92 -6.98 6.24
CA PHE A 121 -8.38 -8.17 5.58
C PHE A 121 -6.95 -8.47 6.04
N PHE A 122 -6.10 -7.45 6.17
CA PHE A 122 -4.73 -7.60 6.65
C PHE A 122 -4.58 -7.50 8.18
N ALA A 123 -5.68 -7.40 8.92
CA ALA A 123 -5.69 -7.27 10.38
C ALA A 123 -4.74 -6.18 10.90
N LEU A 124 -4.72 -5.01 10.23
CA LEU A 124 -3.78 -3.94 10.57
C LEU A 124 -4.15 -3.30 11.93
N PRO A 125 -3.20 -3.18 12.88
CA PRO A 125 -3.46 -2.55 14.17
C PRO A 125 -3.89 -1.09 14.03
N ALA A 126 -4.79 -0.63 14.90
CA ALA A 126 -5.30 0.75 14.86
C ALA A 126 -4.19 1.81 14.94
N GLU A 127 -3.14 1.55 15.71
CA GLU A 127 -1.97 2.41 15.84
C GLU A 127 -1.20 2.55 14.52
N VAL A 128 -1.04 1.44 13.78
CA VAL A 128 -0.41 1.42 12.45
C VAL A 128 -1.26 2.20 11.46
N LEU A 129 -2.58 1.98 11.45
CA LEU A 129 -3.51 2.71 10.59
C LEU A 129 -3.47 4.22 10.85
N ALA A 130 -3.43 4.63 12.12
CA ALA A 130 -3.32 6.03 12.51
C ALA A 130 -2.02 6.66 12.00
N ASP A 131 -0.87 5.99 12.15
CA ASP A 131 0.41 6.47 11.65
C ASP A 131 0.45 6.55 10.11
N LEU A 132 -0.03 5.51 9.42
CA LEU A 132 -0.09 5.47 7.96
C LEU A 132 -0.99 6.56 7.39
N ARG A 133 -2.19 6.77 7.96
CA ARG A 133 -3.10 7.86 7.56
C ARG A 133 -2.48 9.23 7.80
N ARG A 134 -1.81 9.43 8.94
CA ARG A 134 -1.10 10.68 9.26
C ARG A 134 -0.03 10.98 8.20
N ARG A 135 0.79 10.00 7.83
CA ARG A 135 1.87 10.16 6.84
C ARG A 135 1.36 10.27 5.40
N GLY A 136 0.34 9.49 5.03
CA GLY A 136 -0.34 9.60 3.74
C GLY A 136 -0.98 10.98 3.54
N GLY A 137 -1.42 11.60 4.63
CA GLY A 137 -1.88 13.00 4.64
C GLY A 137 -0.77 14.02 4.37
N TRP A 138 0.47 13.79 4.81
CA TRP A 138 1.59 14.73 4.62
C TRP A 138 2.07 14.82 3.17
N ARG A 139 1.99 13.73 2.39
CA ARG A 139 2.28 13.77 0.95
C ARG A 139 1.31 14.65 0.14
N ARG A 140 0.23 15.17 0.76
CA ARG A 140 -0.66 16.17 0.13
C ARG A 140 -0.14 17.61 0.21
N ILE A 141 0.93 17.90 0.96
CA ILE A 141 1.32 19.29 1.29
C ILE A 141 2.58 19.77 0.54
N THR A 142 3.29 18.93 -0.21
CA THR A 142 4.50 19.38 -0.92
C THR A 142 4.27 19.41 -2.44
N PRO A 143 3.94 20.58 -3.03
CA PRO A 143 4.25 20.80 -4.43
C PRO A 143 5.77 20.86 -4.54
N SER A 144 6.37 19.83 -5.15
CA SER A 144 7.75 19.91 -5.61
C SER A 144 7.85 21.02 -6.64
N ARG A 145 8.54 22.11 -6.27
CA ARG A 145 9.01 23.16 -7.19
C ARG A 145 10.03 22.61 -8.17
#